data_AF-A0A7J6MAU2-F1
#
_entry.id   AF-A0A7J6MAU2-F1
#
_cell.length_a   1.000
_cell.length_b   1.000
_cell.length_c   1.000
_cell.angle_alpha   90.00
_cell.angle_beta   90.00
_cell.angle_gamma   90.00
#
_symmetry.space_group_name_H-M   'P 1'
#
loop_
_entity.id
_entity.type
_entity.pdbx_description
1 polymer ?
#
loop_
_entity_poly.entity_id
_entity_poly.type
_entity_poly.pdbx_seq_one_letter_code
_entity_poly.pdbx_strand_id
1 'polypeptide(L)'
;MPRLFIYLALMISVAIAQGTNRSLQPTVRPTGSYVSQDHAVNGVLHFPSASSSTLFIGIVVQDCFIDVRAIPYEIIHVEGSSHMIFLAYSGTALKIYVEQCQDPNIVVEDFAQLKFTFQPGGANLIDLVSSKGLWHGTFYHVD
;
A
#
# COMPACT_ATOMS: atom_id res chain seq x y z
N MET A 1 -36.83 -54.67 31.52
CA MET A 1 -36.26 -54.36 30.19
C MET A 1 -37.42 -54.19 29.21
N PRO A 2 -37.54 -53.17 28.34
CA PRO A 2 -36.93 -51.82 28.30
C PRO A 2 -37.95 -50.64 28.23
N ARG A 3 -37.44 -49.45 28.54
CA ARG A 3 -37.63 -48.12 27.91
C ARG A 3 -38.92 -47.30 28.11
N LEU A 4 -38.85 -46.48 29.15
CA LEU A 4 -39.48 -45.16 29.32
C LEU A 4 -38.96 -44.19 28.23
N PHE A 5 -39.83 -43.66 27.37
CA PHE A 5 -39.50 -42.55 26.47
C PHE A 5 -39.87 -41.23 27.14
N ILE A 6 -38.86 -40.51 27.63
CA ILE A 6 -38.99 -39.13 28.11
C ILE A 6 -38.91 -38.22 26.88
N TYR A 7 -40.00 -37.51 26.59
CA TYR A 7 -39.99 -36.38 25.66
C TYR A 7 -39.31 -35.19 26.35
N LEU A 8 -38.09 -34.85 25.94
CA LEU A 8 -37.44 -33.60 26.31
C LEU A 8 -37.44 -32.69 25.07
N ALA A 9 -38.32 -31.70 25.07
CA ALA A 9 -38.39 -30.68 24.03
C ALA A 9 -37.16 -29.76 24.13
N LEU A 10 -36.25 -29.86 23.17
CA LEU A 10 -35.08 -29.00 23.06
C LEU A 10 -35.50 -27.71 22.32
N MET A 11 -35.81 -26.66 23.08
CA MET A 11 -35.96 -25.31 22.55
C MET A 11 -34.58 -24.76 22.18
N ILE A 12 -34.17 -24.94 20.92
CA ILE A 12 -33.01 -24.24 20.37
C ILE A 12 -33.47 -22.84 19.99
N SER A 13 -33.19 -21.86 20.85
CA SER A 13 -33.24 -20.45 20.47
C SER A 13 -32.12 -20.17 19.48
N VAL A 14 -32.45 -20.10 18.19
CA VAL A 14 -31.54 -19.58 17.17
C VAL A 14 -31.50 -18.06 17.33
N ALA A 15 -30.54 -17.56 18.10
CA ALA A 15 -30.13 -16.18 18.02
C ALA A 15 -29.37 -16.00 16.69
N ILE A 16 -30.06 -15.46 15.68
CA ILE A 16 -29.40 -14.98 14.46
C ILE A 16 -28.60 -13.74 14.87
N ALA A 17 -27.37 -13.94 15.32
CA ALA A 17 -26.38 -12.89 15.32
C ALA A 17 -26.14 -12.54 13.85
N GLN A 18 -26.71 -11.42 13.40
CA GLN A 18 -26.31 -10.76 12.15
C GLN A 18 -24.87 -10.26 12.34
N GLY A 19 -23.92 -11.19 12.31
CA GLY A 19 -22.52 -10.89 12.11
C GLY A 19 -22.43 -10.32 10.72
N THR A 20 -22.15 -9.02 10.64
CA THR A 20 -21.74 -8.36 9.41
C THR A 20 -20.57 -9.16 8.86
N ASN A 21 -20.84 -9.97 7.84
CA ASN A 21 -19.87 -10.73 7.10
C ASN A 21 -19.07 -9.72 6.27
N ARG A 22 -18.25 -8.89 6.94
CA ARG A 22 -17.09 -8.28 6.31
C ARG A 22 -16.20 -9.46 5.98
N SER A 23 -16.40 -9.98 4.77
CA SER A 23 -15.36 -10.72 4.07
C SER A 23 -14.06 -9.94 4.31
N LEU A 24 -13.15 -10.52 5.11
CA LEU A 24 -11.78 -10.08 5.23
C LEU A 24 -11.17 -10.38 3.85
N GLN A 25 -11.50 -9.54 2.88
CA GLN A 25 -10.83 -9.57 1.59
C GLN A 25 -9.35 -9.34 1.91
N PRO A 26 -8.45 -10.25 1.52
CA PRO A 26 -7.03 -10.06 1.76
C PRO A 26 -6.66 -8.69 1.22
N THR A 27 -6.15 -7.79 2.07
CA THR A 27 -5.63 -6.51 1.58
C THR A 27 -4.46 -6.86 0.67
N VAL A 28 -4.64 -6.67 -0.63
CA VAL A 28 -3.57 -6.89 -1.60
C VAL A 28 -2.47 -5.88 -1.27
N ARG A 29 -1.26 -6.39 -1.07
CA ARG A 29 -0.08 -5.57 -0.78
C ARG A 29 0.88 -5.66 -1.97
N PRO A 30 1.57 -4.55 -2.32
CA PRO A 30 2.65 -4.61 -3.28
C PRO A 30 3.79 -5.47 -2.74
N THR A 31 4.47 -6.16 -3.64
CA THR A 31 5.66 -6.96 -3.39
C THR A 31 6.61 -6.80 -4.55
N GLY A 32 7.89 -7.03 -4.33
CA GLY A 32 8.89 -6.94 -5.38
C GLY A 32 9.15 -5.50 -5.79
N SER A 33 9.71 -5.36 -6.99
CA SER A 33 10.25 -4.13 -7.52
C SER A 33 9.27 -3.51 -8.51
N TYR A 34 9.07 -2.20 -8.37
CA TYR A 34 8.31 -1.37 -9.28
C TYR A 34 9.25 -0.35 -9.87
N VAL A 35 9.33 -0.28 -11.20
CA VAL A 35 10.30 0.56 -11.91
C VAL A 35 9.55 1.63 -12.71
N SER A 36 10.01 2.87 -12.59
CA SER A 36 9.61 3.97 -13.47
C SER A 36 10.75 4.36 -14.39
N GLN A 37 10.41 4.62 -15.64
CA GLN A 37 11.31 5.20 -16.64
C GLN A 37 10.80 6.56 -17.13
N ASP A 38 9.84 7.15 -16.41
CA ASP A 38 9.29 8.46 -16.76
C ASP A 38 10.35 9.54 -16.60
N HIS A 39 10.34 10.52 -17.51
CA HIS A 39 11.34 11.60 -17.50
C HIS A 39 11.27 12.43 -16.21
N ALA A 40 10.07 12.62 -15.64
CA ALA A 40 9.88 13.41 -14.42
C ALA A 40 10.26 12.65 -13.15
N VAL A 41 10.09 11.32 -13.15
CA VAL A 41 10.38 10.45 -12.01
C VAL A 41 10.87 9.11 -12.54
N ASN A 42 12.13 8.77 -12.32
CA ASN A 42 12.68 7.48 -12.72
C ASN A 42 13.27 6.73 -11.51
N GLY A 43 13.43 5.42 -11.63
CA GLY A 43 14.06 4.59 -10.60
C GLY A 43 13.14 3.50 -10.08
N VAL A 44 13.34 3.10 -8.82
CA VAL A 44 12.78 1.88 -8.26
C VAL A 44 12.13 2.13 -6.90
N LEU A 45 10.95 1.56 -6.72
CA LEU A 45 10.32 1.31 -5.43
C LEU A 45 10.38 -0.20 -5.17
N HIS A 46 10.89 -0.62 -4.01
CA HIS A 46 11.01 -2.03 -3.69
C HIS A 46 10.30 -2.39 -2.40
N PHE A 47 9.43 -3.39 -2.48
CA PHE A 47 8.63 -3.94 -1.39
C PHE A 47 9.14 -5.36 -1.06
N PRO A 48 9.96 -5.54 0.00
CA PRO A 48 10.70 -6.79 0.21
C PRO A 48 9.84 -8.05 0.33
N SER A 49 8.61 -7.93 0.86
CA SER A 49 7.66 -9.04 0.95
C SER A 49 6.25 -8.53 1.26
N ALA A 50 5.23 -9.37 1.03
CA ALA A 50 3.83 -9.04 1.37
C ALA A 50 3.60 -8.87 2.88
N SER A 51 4.49 -9.40 3.72
CA SER A 51 4.46 -9.23 5.17
C SER A 51 5.27 -8.04 5.67
N SER A 52 6.10 -7.43 4.81
CA SER A 52 6.88 -6.25 5.19
C SER A 52 5.95 -5.05 5.43
N SER A 53 6.29 -4.25 6.43
CA SER A 53 5.71 -2.92 6.65
C SER A 53 6.69 -1.81 6.26
N THR A 54 7.73 -2.14 5.48
CA THR A 54 8.73 -1.18 5.02
C THR A 54 8.99 -1.32 3.52
N LEU A 55 9.30 -0.20 2.87
CA LEU A 55 9.74 -0.15 1.47
C LEU A 55 11.11 0.53 1.33
N PHE A 56 11.74 0.32 0.18
CA PHE A 56 12.93 1.04 -0.26
C PHE A 56 12.57 1.95 -1.43
N ILE A 57 13.07 3.18 -1.39
CA ILE A 57 12.93 4.17 -2.45
C ILE A 57 14.32 4.44 -3.00
N GLY A 58 14.50 4.25 -4.30
CA GLY A 58 15.71 4.65 -5.02
C GLY A 58 15.29 5.31 -6.34
N ILE A 59 15.04 6.61 -6.31
CA ILE A 59 14.43 7.35 -7.42
C ILE A 59 15.17 8.66 -7.70
N VAL A 60 15.00 9.16 -8.92
CA VAL A 60 15.32 10.52 -9.31
C VAL A 60 14.02 11.22 -9.67
N VAL A 61 13.70 12.32 -8.98
CA VAL A 61 12.59 13.21 -9.32
C VAL A 61 13.18 14.46 -9.94
N GLN A 62 12.96 14.67 -11.23
CA GLN A 62 13.66 15.70 -12.03
C GLN A 62 15.18 15.49 -11.94
N ASP A 63 15.88 16.25 -11.09
CA ASP A 63 17.32 16.12 -10.82
C ASP A 63 17.63 15.73 -9.35
N CYS A 64 16.60 15.51 -8.54
CA CYS A 64 16.69 15.18 -7.12
C CYS A 64 16.83 13.67 -6.91
N PHE A 65 18.01 13.20 -6.50
CA PHE A 65 18.25 11.79 -6.17
C PHE A 65 17.85 11.47 -4.73
N ILE A 66 17.01 10.46 -4.56
CA ILE A 66 16.48 10.00 -3.27
C ILE A 66 16.75 8.49 -3.15
N ASP A 67 17.60 8.10 -2.20
CA ASP A 67 17.86 6.69 -1.86
C ASP A 67 17.69 6.48 -0.36
N VAL A 68 16.53 5.91 0.01
CA VAL A 68 16.15 5.69 1.40
C VAL A 68 15.60 4.28 1.58
N ARG A 69 16.14 3.59 2.57
CA ARG A 69 15.76 2.24 2.93
C ARG A 69 14.91 2.21 4.19
N ALA A 70 14.18 1.12 4.35
CA ALA A 70 13.34 0.81 5.50
C ALA A 70 12.32 1.90 5.85
N ILE A 71 11.68 2.51 4.84
CA ILE A 71 10.61 3.49 5.07
C ILE A 71 9.35 2.76 5.51
N PRO A 72 8.83 3.00 6.73
CA PRO A 72 7.62 2.34 7.18
C PRO A 72 6.42 2.83 6.38
N TYR A 73 5.50 1.92 6.06
CA TYR A 73 4.28 2.27 5.37
C TYR A 73 3.07 1.48 5.89
N GLU A 74 1.90 2.07 5.71
CA GLU A 74 0.61 1.41 5.90
C GLU A 74 -0.21 1.45 4.60
N ILE A 75 -1.14 0.52 4.47
CA ILE A 75 -2.04 0.45 3.31
C ILE A 75 -3.46 0.69 3.80
N ILE A 76 -4.13 1.67 3.20
CA ILE A 76 -5.56 1.88 3.36
C ILE A 76 -6.23 1.43 2.07
N HIS A 77 -7.18 0.51 2.20
CA HIS A 77 -7.99 0.09 1.07
C HIS A 77 -8.90 1.24 0.63
N VAL A 78 -8.83 1.57 -0.66
CA VAL A 78 -9.81 2.40 -1.34
C VAL A 78 -10.67 1.46 -2.18
N GLU A 79 -11.95 1.78 -2.36
CA GLU A 79 -12.89 0.86 -3.02
C GLU A 79 -12.36 0.31 -4.37
N GLY A 80 -12.68 -0.96 -4.65
CA GLY A 80 -12.27 -1.63 -5.88
C GLY A 80 -10.82 -2.14 -5.82
N SER A 81 -10.01 -1.81 -6.81
CA SER A 81 -8.64 -2.34 -6.96
C SER A 81 -7.55 -1.32 -6.65
N SER A 82 -7.92 -0.15 -6.14
CA SER A 82 -6.99 0.91 -5.78
C SER A 82 -6.73 0.91 -4.27
N HIS A 83 -5.50 1.10 -3.86
CA HIS A 83 -5.11 1.18 -2.47
C HIS A 83 -4.19 2.38 -2.28
N MET A 84 -4.31 3.08 -1.16
CA MET A 84 -3.39 4.14 -0.80
C MET A 84 -2.33 3.59 0.13
N ILE A 85 -1.07 3.88 -0.17
CA ILE A 85 0.07 3.57 0.66
C ILE A 85 0.50 4.87 1.34
N PHE A 86 0.47 4.91 2.67
CA PHE A 86 0.91 6.08 3.44
C PHE A 86 2.30 5.83 4.02
N LEU A 87 3.23 6.74 3.77
CA LEU A 87 4.62 6.64 4.22
C LEU A 87 4.80 7.39 5.54
N ALA A 88 5.31 6.69 6.56
CA ALA A 88 5.69 7.30 7.82
C ALA A 88 7.12 7.87 7.73
N TYR A 89 7.27 9.00 7.03
CA TYR A 89 8.60 9.55 6.69
C TYR A 89 9.29 10.33 7.81
N SER A 90 8.56 10.82 8.83
CA SER A 90 9.09 11.75 9.86
C SER A 90 10.25 11.20 10.70
N GLY A 91 10.45 9.88 10.73
CA GLY A 91 11.57 9.22 11.43
C GLY A 91 12.63 8.63 10.49
N THR A 92 12.59 8.98 9.20
CA THR A 92 13.46 8.41 8.16
C THR A 92 14.38 9.48 7.57
N ALA A 93 15.41 9.05 6.83
CA ALA A 93 16.28 9.97 6.10
C ALA A 93 15.59 10.67 4.91
N LEU A 94 14.32 10.32 4.58
CA LEU A 94 13.63 10.87 3.41
C LEU A 94 13.56 12.39 3.41
N LYS A 95 13.24 12.99 4.55
CA LYS A 95 13.23 14.45 4.68
C LYS A 95 14.59 15.07 4.36
N ILE A 96 15.68 14.46 4.83
CA ILE A 96 17.04 14.93 4.60
C ILE A 96 17.39 14.89 3.10
N TYR A 97 17.08 13.79 2.42
CA TYR A 97 17.33 13.67 0.98
C TYR A 97 16.54 14.71 0.17
N VAL A 98 15.25 14.91 0.50
CA VAL A 98 14.42 15.89 -0.20
C VAL A 98 14.91 17.33 0.06
N GLU A 99 15.26 17.67 1.30
CA GLU A 99 15.78 19.00 1.65
C GLU A 99 17.13 19.30 0.97
N GLN A 100 17.96 18.27 0.75
CA GLN A 100 19.25 18.39 0.04
C GLN A 100 19.08 18.72 -1.44
N CYS A 101 17.93 18.42 -2.04
CA CYS A 101 17.67 18.74 -3.44
C CYS A 101 17.51 20.24 -3.69
N GLN A 102 17.22 21.04 -2.65
CA GLN A 102 17.06 22.49 -2.74
C GLN A 102 16.06 22.95 -3.83
N ASP A 103 15.11 22.08 -4.19
CA ASP A 103 14.11 22.35 -5.22
C ASP A 103 12.78 22.74 -4.55
N PRO A 104 12.25 23.97 -4.76
CA PRO A 104 10.98 24.39 -4.17
C PRO A 104 9.75 23.62 -4.70
N ASN A 105 9.90 22.85 -5.77
CA ASN A 105 8.85 22.03 -6.38
C ASN A 105 8.83 20.59 -5.85
N ILE A 106 9.80 20.21 -5.02
CA ILE A 106 9.90 18.87 -4.43
C ILE A 106 9.92 19.04 -2.90
N VAL A 107 8.84 18.60 -2.25
CA VAL A 107 8.72 18.64 -0.78
C VAL A 107 8.49 17.24 -0.24
N VAL A 108 8.86 17.01 1.03
CA VAL A 108 8.79 15.66 1.60
C VAL A 108 7.36 15.11 1.63
N GLU A 109 6.37 16.00 1.72
CA GLU A 109 4.95 15.69 1.67
C GLU A 109 4.52 15.05 0.34
N ASP A 110 5.24 15.30 -0.76
CA ASP A 110 4.97 14.68 -2.06
C ASP A 110 5.15 13.16 -2.03
N PHE A 111 5.96 12.65 -1.09
CA PHE A 111 6.22 11.23 -0.89
C PHE A 111 5.34 10.61 0.19
N ALA A 112 4.48 11.39 0.85
CA ALA A 112 3.65 10.88 1.95
C ALA A 112 2.66 9.80 1.50
N GLN A 113 2.28 9.79 0.22
CA GLN A 113 1.25 8.92 -0.33
C GLN A 113 1.66 8.35 -1.69
N LEU A 114 1.45 7.05 -1.87
CA LEU A 114 1.51 6.38 -3.15
C LEU A 114 0.15 5.76 -3.47
N LYS A 115 -0.24 5.74 -4.74
CA LYS A 115 -1.44 5.02 -5.18
C LYS A 115 -1.03 3.68 -5.78
N PHE A 116 -1.39 2.60 -5.13
CA PHE A 116 -1.20 1.24 -5.63
C PHE A 116 -2.46 0.80 -6.37
N THR A 117 -2.31 0.40 -7.64
CA THR A 117 -3.40 -0.17 -8.42
C THR A 117 -3.12 -1.64 -8.66
N PHE A 118 -3.93 -2.49 -8.03
CA PHE A 118 -3.95 -3.92 -8.29
C PHE A 118 -4.78 -4.21 -9.54
N GLN A 119 -4.26 -5.03 -10.45
CA GLN A 119 -5.00 -5.47 -11.63
C GLN A 119 -4.99 -6.99 -11.69
N PRO A 120 -6.09 -7.68 -11.38
CA PRO A 120 -6.19 -9.12 -11.56
C PRO A 120 -5.92 -9.49 -13.02
N GLY A 121 -4.85 -10.26 -13.27
CA GLY A 121 -4.43 -10.66 -14.63
C GLY A 121 -3.78 -9.53 -15.45
N GLY A 122 -3.49 -8.38 -14.84
CA GLY A 122 -2.77 -7.26 -15.44
C GLY A 122 -1.49 -6.93 -14.69
N ALA A 123 -0.81 -5.87 -15.12
CA ALA A 123 0.38 -5.36 -14.44
C ALA A 123 -0.04 -4.48 -13.27
N ASN A 124 0.44 -4.82 -12.07
CA ASN A 124 0.31 -3.95 -10.92
C ASN A 124 1.18 -2.69 -11.11
N LEU A 125 0.67 -1.55 -10.68
CA LEU A 125 1.40 -0.29 -10.77
C LEU A 125 1.29 0.54 -9.50
N ILE A 126 2.23 1.45 -9.33
CA ILE A 126 2.26 2.44 -8.27
C ILE A 126 2.43 3.81 -8.89
N ASP A 127 1.54 4.74 -8.57
CA ASP A 127 1.70 6.15 -8.92
C ASP A 127 2.26 6.92 -7.73
N LEU A 128 3.28 7.74 -8.01
CA LEU A 128 3.77 8.79 -7.12
C LEU A 128 3.50 10.14 -7.80
N VAL A 129 2.71 10.98 -7.14
CA VAL A 129 2.26 12.26 -7.68
C VAL A 129 2.58 13.36 -6.68
N SER A 130 3.23 14.43 -7.13
CA SER A 130 3.41 15.61 -6.29
C SER A 130 2.07 16.15 -5.78
N SER A 131 2.07 16.62 -4.53
CA SER A 131 0.91 17.26 -3.90
C SER A 131 0.40 18.48 -4.68
N LYS A 132 1.28 19.11 -5.47
CA LYS A 132 0.99 20.26 -6.34
C LYS A 132 0.69 19.89 -7.80
N GLY A 133 0.78 18.61 -8.19
CA GLY A 133 0.57 18.16 -9.57
C GLY A 133 1.63 18.60 -10.58
N LEU A 134 2.83 18.96 -10.12
CA LEU A 134 3.95 19.42 -10.94
C LEU A 134 4.72 18.28 -11.63
N TRP A 135 4.70 17.10 -11.03
CA TRP A 135 5.32 15.90 -11.57
C TRP A 135 4.55 14.64 -11.12
N HIS A 136 4.67 13.59 -11.93
CA HIS A 136 4.04 12.29 -11.75
C HIS A 136 5.00 11.22 -12.28
N GLY A 137 5.13 10.12 -11.55
CA GLY A 137 5.78 8.90 -12.01
C GLY A 137 4.85 7.69 -11.85
N THR A 138 4.78 6.86 -12.88
CA THR A 138 4.12 5.56 -12.83
C THR A 138 5.18 4.45 -12.81
N PHE A 139 5.16 3.66 -11.75
CA PHE A 139 6.06 2.53 -11.55
C PHE A 139 5.34 1.22 -11.87
N TYR A 140 5.93 0.42 -12.76
CA TYR A 140 5.39 -0.87 -13.18
C TYR A 140 6.11 -2.00 -12.46
N HIS A 141 5.35 -3.02 -12.01
CA HIS A 141 5.94 -4.22 -11.43
C HIS A 141 6.81 -4.96 -12.45
N VAL A 142 8.02 -5.39 -12.05
CA VAL A 142 8.99 -6.04 -12.96
C VAL A 142 9.48 -7.42 -12.50
N ASP A 143 9.08 -7.88 -11.32
CA ASP A 143 9.47 -9.19 -10.77
C ASP A 143 8.47 -10.30 -11.11
#